data_AF-A0A937UF39-F1
#
_entry.id   AF-A0A937UF39-F1
#
_cell.length_a   1.000
_cell.length_b   1.000
_cell.length_c   1.000
_cell.angle_alpha   90.00
_cell.angle_beta   90.00
_cell.angle_gamma   90.00
#
_symmetry.space_group_name_H-M   'P 1'
#
loop_
_entity.id
_entity.type
_entity.pdbx_description
1 polymer ?
#
loop_
_entity_poly.entity_id
_entity_poly.type
_entity_poly.pdbx_seq_one_letter_code
_entity_poly.pdbx_strand_id
1 'polypeptide(L)' 'MKKARIILIIVIVLLALIVSFQNTEAVETKFLLLTITMPRVLLLLLTFTLGFVGGMITSSFILRKPDKVKTKQK' A
#
# COMPACT_ATOMS: atom_id res chain seq x y z
N MET A 1 22.81 -0.38 8.31
CA MET A 1 21.49 0.26 8.01
C MET A 1 20.68 -0.45 6.92
N LYS A 2 21.26 -0.85 5.78
CA LYS A 2 20.51 -1.53 4.70
C LYS A 2 19.91 -2.89 5.11
N LYS A 3 20.66 -3.72 5.85
CA LYS A 3 20.19 -5.02 6.35
C LYS A 3 19.01 -4.88 7.34
N ALA A 4 19.07 -3.91 8.24
CA ALA A 4 17.98 -3.63 9.19
C ALA A 4 16.68 -3.19 8.50
N ARG A 5 16.78 -2.37 7.44
CA ARG A 5 15.62 -1.98 6.62
C ARG A 5 14.99 -3.18 5.91
N ILE A 6 15.80 -4.10 5.37
CA ILE A 6 15.31 -5.31 4.71
C ILE A 6 14.60 -6.22 5.73
N ILE A 7 15.20 -6.43 6.90
CA ILE A 7 14.61 -7.23 7.98
C ILE A 7 13.26 -6.62 8.40
N LEU A 8 13.19 -5.30 8.57
CA LEU A 8 11.95 -4.60 8.91
C LEU A 8 10.86 -4.82 7.85
N ILE A 9 11.18 -4.71 6.56
CA ILE A 9 10.23 -4.96 5.48
C ILE A 9 9.73 -6.40 5.51
N ILE A 10 10.63 -7.37 5.70
CA ILE A 10 10.28 -8.79 5.78
C ILE A 10 9.33 -9.05 6.96
N VAL A 11 9.62 -8.47 8.13
CA VAL A 11 8.76 -8.59 9.33
C VAL A 11 7.39 -8.01 9.06
N ILE A 12 7.30 -6.83 8.45
CA ILE A 12 6.01 -6.19 8.10
C ILE A 12 5.21 -7.07 7.13
N VAL A 13 5.85 -7.63 6.11
CA VAL A 13 5.20 -8.52 5.14
C VAL A 13 4.72 -9.80 5.81
N LEU A 14 5.53 -10.42 6.67
CA LEU A 14 5.14 -11.62 7.42
C LEU A 14 3.95 -11.35 8.33
N LEU A 15 3.95 -10.24 9.07
CA LEU A 15 2.82 -9.86 9.92
C LEU A 15 1.56 -9.60 9.09
N ALA A 16 1.67 -8.94 7.94
CA ALA A 16 0.54 -8.73 7.04
C ALA A 16 -0.05 -10.06 6.53
N LEU A 17 0.81 -11.03 6.18
CA LEU A 17 0.37 -12.37 5.79
C LEU A 17 -0.31 -13.12 6.94
N ILE A 18 0.27 -13.10 8.14
CA ILE A 18 -0.28 -13.76 9.33
C ILE A 18 -1.65 -13.18 9.68
N VAL A 19 -1.77 -11.85 9.73
CA VAL A 19 -3.04 -11.17 9.99
C VAL A 19 -4.04 -11.53 8.90
N SER A 20 -3.63 -11.54 7.64
CA SER A 20 -4.50 -11.95 6.53
C SER A 20 -5.01 -13.38 6.72
N PHE A 21 -4.14 -14.38 6.84
CA PHE A 21 -4.55 -15.77 6.96
C PHE A 21 -5.42 -16.05 8.20
N GLN A 22 -5.21 -15.35 9.31
CA GLN A 22 -6.09 -15.46 10.48
C GLN A 22 -7.46 -14.80 10.27
N ASN A 23 -7.56 -13.90 9.31
CA ASN A 23 -8.76 -13.12 9.00
C ASN A 23 -9.38 -13.57 7.67
N THR A 24 -9.49 -14.89 7.43
CA THR A 24 -10.15 -15.43 6.23
C THR A 24 -11.68 -15.50 6.32
N GLU A 25 -12.27 -14.92 7.36
CA GLU A 25 -13.73 -14.79 7.47
C GLU A 25 -14.33 -14.07 6.25
N ALA A 26 -15.47 -14.57 5.77
CA ALA A 26 -16.23 -13.91 4.72
C ALA A 26 -16.87 -12.63 5.29
N VAL A 27 -16.70 -11.52 4.59
CA VAL A 27 -17.26 -10.22 4.96
C VAL A 27 -18.16 -9.73 3.83
N GLU A 28 -19.35 -9.24 4.20
CA GLU A 28 -20.22 -8.54 3.27
C GLU A 28 -19.70 -7.12 3.03
N THR A 29 -19.44 -6.79 1.77
CA THR A 29 -18.93 -5.48 1.36
C THR A 29 -20.02 -4.78 0.55
N LYS A 30 -20.50 -3.64 1.05
CA LYS A 30 -21.56 -2.86 0.39
C LYS A 30 -20.95 -1.65 -0.32
N PHE A 31 -20.96 -1.69 -1.65
CA PHE A 31 -20.78 -0.54 -2.52
C PHE A 31 -22.13 0.14 -2.77
N LEU A 32 -22.07 1.34 -3.36
CA LEU A 32 -23.23 2.23 -3.52
C LEU A 32 -24.48 1.56 -4.13
N LEU A 33 -24.29 0.61 -5.05
CA LEU A 33 -25.37 -0.14 -5.73
C LEU A 33 -25.11 -1.67 -5.75
N LEU A 34 -24.10 -2.15 -5.03
CA LEU A 34 -23.61 -3.52 -5.19
C LEU A 34 -23.16 -4.09 -3.84
N THR A 35 -23.65 -5.27 -3.48
CA THR A 35 -23.18 -6.01 -2.29
C THR A 35 -22.44 -7.25 -2.74
N ILE A 36 -21.18 -7.38 -2.31
CA ILE A 36 -20.32 -8.52 -2.64
C ILE A 36 -19.86 -9.15 -1.33
N THR A 37 -20.05 -10.45 -1.21
CA THR A 37 -19.43 -11.25 -0.15
C THR A 37 -18.06 -11.73 -0.62
N MET A 38 -17.01 -11.37 0.11
CA MET A 38 -15.66 -11.80 -0.22
C MET A 38 -14.85 -12.12 1.05
N PRO A 39 -13.80 -12.95 0.94
CA PRO A 39 -12.90 -13.17 2.06
C PRO A 39 -12.26 -11.85 2.52
N ARG A 40 -12.20 -11.58 3.83
CA ARG A 40 -11.62 -10.35 4.37
C ARG A 40 -10.17 -10.13 3.92
N VAL A 41 -9.41 -11.20 3.68
CA VAL A 41 -8.07 -11.15 3.06
C VAL A 41 -8.08 -10.45 1.70
N LEU A 42 -9.04 -10.78 0.83
CA LEU A 42 -9.12 -10.18 -0.49
C LEU A 42 -9.37 -8.67 -0.39
N LEU A 43 -10.26 -8.27 0.53
CA LEU A 43 -10.54 -6.86 0.83
C LEU A 43 -9.27 -6.15 1.37
N LEU A 44 -8.55 -6.76 2.30
CA LEU A 44 -7.30 -6.20 2.86
C LEU A 44 -6.22 -6.03 1.78
N LEU A 45 -6.03 -7.02 0.92
CA LEU A 45 -5.05 -6.93 -0.17
C LEU A 45 -5.44 -5.88 -1.20
N LEU A 46 -6.72 -5.79 -1.57
CA LEU A 46 -7.21 -4.77 -2.50
C LEU A 46 -7.02 -3.37 -1.92
N THR A 47 -7.43 -3.14 -0.68
CA THR A 47 -7.31 -1.82 -0.02
C THR A 47 -5.86 -1.42 0.17
N PHE A 48 -4.99 -2.35 0.59
CA PHE A 48 -3.55 -2.12 0.71
C PHE A 48 -2.94 -1.75 -0.65
N THR A 49 -3.24 -2.51 -1.70
CA THR A 49 -2.69 -2.29 -3.04
C THR A 49 -3.14 -0.94 -3.60
N LEU A 50 -4.43 -0.61 -3.49
CA LEU A 50 -4.97 0.67 -3.92
C LEU A 50 -4.34 1.84 -3.16
N GLY A 51 -4.23 1.73 -1.84
CA GLY A 51 -3.58 2.75 -1.00
C GLY A 51 -2.10 2.92 -1.33
N PHE A 52 -1.37 1.82 -1.51
CA PHE A 52 0.05 1.83 -1.84
C PHE A 52 0.31 2.43 -3.23
N VAL A 53 -0.41 1.98 -4.25
CA VAL A 53 -0.31 2.52 -5.61
C VAL A 53 -0.72 4.00 -5.63
N GLY A 54 -1.81 4.36 -4.97
CA GLY A 54 -2.24 5.76 -4.82
C GLY A 54 -1.20 6.63 -4.12
N GLY A 55 -0.56 6.11 -3.06
CA GLY A 55 0.55 6.77 -2.38
C GLY A 55 1.78 6.95 -3.27
N MET A 56 2.15 5.92 -4.05
CA MET A 56 3.25 6.01 -5.02
C MET A 56 2.99 7.05 -6.10
N ILE A 57 1.78 7.08 -6.67
CA ILE A 57 1.36 8.06 -7.67
C ILE A 57 1.42 9.47 -7.05
N THR A 58 0.83 9.65 -5.87
CA THR A 58 0.82 10.93 -5.15
C THR A 58 2.25 11.41 -4.87
N SER A 59 3.12 10.53 -4.38
CA SER A 59 4.53 10.87 -4.14
C SER A 59 5.29 11.22 -5.41
N SER A 60 4.99 10.55 -6.53
CA SER A 60 5.75 10.70 -7.78
C SER A 60 5.28 11.87 -8.64
N PHE A 61 3.99 12.20 -8.61
CA PHE A 61 3.40 13.21 -9.49
C PHE A 61 2.97 14.48 -8.73
N ILE A 62 2.56 14.38 -7.46
CA ILE A 62 2.01 15.52 -6.71
C ILE A 62 3.06 16.14 -5.78
N LEU A 63 3.82 15.32 -5.03
CA LEU A 63 4.79 15.80 -4.05
C LEU A 63 6.19 16.04 -4.63
N ARG A 64 6.40 15.75 -5.91
CA ARG A 64 7.70 15.92 -6.57
C ARG A 64 7.98 17.42 -6.69
N LYS A 65 8.69 17.98 -5.70
CA LYS A 65 9.21 19.35 -5.76
C LYS A 65 10.02 19.49 -7.06
N PRO A 66 9.80 20.53 -7.87
CA PRO A 66 10.63 20.77 -9.04
C PRO A 66 12.06 20.90 -8.55
N ASP A 67 12.93 20.00 -9.00
CA ASP A 67 14.37 20.13 -8.81
C ASP A 67 14.73 21.53 -9.28
N LYS A 68 15.24 22.35 -8.35
CA LYS A 68 15.79 23.65 -8.68
C LYS A 68 16.89 23.38 -9.70
N VAL A 69 16.57 23.64 -10.98
CA VAL A 69 17.51 23.69 -12.09
C VAL A 69 18.72 24.46 -11.58
N LYS A 70 19.86 23.76 -11.45
CA LYS A 70 21.10 24.38 -10.99
C LYS A 70 21.39 25.55 -11.92
N THR A 71 21.23 26.74 -11.36
CA THR A 71 21.60 28.04 -11.90
C THR A 71 22.99 27.98 -12.51
N LYS A 72 23.09 28.52 -13.74
CA LYS A 72 24.29 29.06 -14.36
C LYS A 72 25.42 29.39 -13.36
N GLN A 73 26.56 28.75 -13.49
CA GLN A 73 27.87 29.33 -13.17
C GLN A 73 28.80 28.86 -14.29
N LYS A 74 28.91 29.63 -15.38
CA LYS A 74 29.77 30.80 -15.60
C LYS A 74 31.18 30.36 -15.98
#